data_AF-A0A1F8U1G0-F1
#
_entry.id   AF-A0A1F8U1G0-F1
#
_cell.length_a   1.000
_cell.length_b   1.000
_cell.length_c   1.000
_cell.angle_alpha   90.00
_cell.angle_beta   90.00
_cell.angle_gamma   90.00
#
_symmetry.space_group_name_H-M   'P 1'
#
loop_
_entity.id
_entity.type
_entity.pdbx_description
1 polymer ?
#
loop_
_entity_poly.entity_id
_entity_poly.type
_entity_poly.pdbx_seq_one_letter_code
_entity_poly.pdbx_strand_id
1 'polypeptide(L)'
;MMKKKQWQDLYLFLFDVKTTACVYFVTFVFFYLVYEIIDPSSSTTLDLWTSMQILIACLLIGFGQGLILTRNGLSVLRIFLWGVWSLFITISFSEGFHWFNRYPRWYSLTFYGIIAISILFIWLVLDWRLQRETQELNDALNKFKGSSKGFYKNNS
;
A
#
# COMPACT_ATOMS: atom_id res chain seq x y z
N MET A 1 -27.38 12.99 -9.16
CA MET A 1 -26.69 13.64 -8.02
C MET A 1 -26.27 12.57 -7.02
N MET A 2 -24.96 12.35 -6.83
CA MET A 2 -24.46 11.42 -5.80
C MET A 2 -24.81 11.92 -4.40
N LYS A 3 -25.19 11.01 -3.50
CA LYS A 3 -25.51 11.32 -2.09
C LYS A 3 -24.24 11.71 -1.34
N LYS A 4 -24.32 12.61 -0.35
CA LYS A 4 -23.19 13.12 0.46
C LYS A 4 -22.25 12.03 0.97
N LYS A 5 -22.78 10.88 1.39
CA LYS A 5 -22.01 9.72 1.85
C LYS A 5 -21.12 9.11 0.75
N GLN A 6 -21.63 9.02 -0.48
CA GLN A 6 -20.87 8.48 -1.62
C GLN A 6 -19.68 9.38 -1.99
N TRP A 7 -19.82 10.69 -1.84
CA TRP A 7 -18.71 11.64 -2.01
C TRP A 7 -17.63 11.48 -0.94
N GLN A 8 -18.02 11.24 0.31
CA GLN A 8 -17.07 11.00 1.40
C GLN A 8 -16.29 9.70 1.18
N ASP A 9 -16.99 8.63 0.78
CA ASP A 9 -16.37 7.33 0.50
C ASP A 9 -15.41 7.41 -0.70
N LEU A 10 -15.80 8.13 -1.76
CA LEU A 10 -14.94 8.36 -2.93
C LEU A 10 -13.71 9.20 -2.58
N TYR A 11 -13.88 10.26 -1.77
CA TYR A 11 -12.77 11.11 -1.34
C TYR A 11 -11.76 10.33 -0.51
N LEU A 12 -12.23 9.53 0.46
CA LEU A 12 -11.38 8.67 1.28
C LEU A 12 -10.65 7.62 0.44
N PHE A 13 -11.34 7.03 -0.55
CA PHE A 13 -10.72 6.11 -1.50
C PHE A 13 -9.59 6.79 -2.29
N LEU A 14 -9.84 7.96 -2.88
CA LEU A 14 -8.82 8.69 -3.64
C LEU A 14 -7.64 9.14 -2.77
N PHE A 15 -7.90 9.48 -1.51
CA PHE A 15 -6.87 9.81 -0.54
C PHE A 15 -5.96 8.61 -0.24
N ASP A 16 -6.55 7.43 -0.01
CA ASP A 16 -5.81 6.19 0.24
C ASP A 16 -4.97 5.81 -1.00
N VAL A 17 -5.55 5.88 -2.21
CA VAL A 17 -4.87 5.65 -3.49
C VAL A 17 -3.67 6.59 -3.66
N LYS A 18 -3.88 7.90 -3.46
CA LYS A 18 -2.83 8.92 -3.60
C LYS A 18 -1.69 8.71 -2.62
N THR A 19 -2.02 8.37 -1.38
CA THR A 19 -1.02 8.15 -0.32
C THR A 19 -0.12 6.97 -0.68
N THR A 20 -0.71 5.84 -1.08
CA THR A 20 0.05 4.67 -1.51
C THR A 20 0.89 4.96 -2.75
N ALA A 21 0.30 5.59 -3.76
CA ALA A 21 1.04 5.96 -4.97
C ALA A 21 2.25 6.85 -4.65
N CYS A 22 2.11 7.81 -3.72
CA CYS A 22 3.20 8.67 -3.30
C CYS A 22 4.33 7.89 -2.61
N VAL A 23 4.00 7.00 -1.68
CA VAL A 23 5.00 6.17 -0.96
C VAL A 23 5.79 5.28 -1.94
N TYR A 24 5.09 4.63 -2.87
CA TYR A 24 5.74 3.83 -3.91
C TYR A 24 6.57 4.69 -4.86
N PHE A 25 6.07 5.87 -5.26
CA PHE A 25 6.79 6.77 -6.16
C PHE A 25 8.12 7.22 -5.55
N VAL A 26 8.11 7.68 -4.30
CA VAL A 26 9.33 8.07 -3.59
C VAL A 26 10.31 6.89 -3.50
N THR A 27 9.80 5.70 -3.21
CA THR A 27 10.63 4.48 -3.14
C THR A 27 11.26 4.16 -4.50
N PHE A 28 10.49 4.20 -5.58
CA PHE A 28 10.96 3.85 -6.93
C PHE A 28 12.01 4.85 -7.41
N VAL A 29 11.73 6.15 -7.27
CA VAL A 29 12.67 7.21 -7.62
C VAL A 29 13.94 7.11 -6.78
N PHE A 30 13.83 6.84 -5.48
CA PHE A 30 14.98 6.65 -4.60
C PHE A 30 15.89 5.52 -5.10
N PHE A 31 15.34 4.34 -5.40
CA PHE A 31 16.14 3.22 -5.91
C PHE A 31 16.77 3.52 -7.27
N TYR A 32 16.00 4.16 -8.15
CA TYR A 32 16.49 4.53 -9.48
C TYR A 32 17.70 5.47 -9.40
N LEU A 33 17.65 6.49 -8.54
CA LEU A 33 18.74 7.43 -8.31
C LEU A 33 19.93 6.79 -7.58
N VAL A 34 19.68 5.92 -6.59
CA VAL A 34 20.76 5.22 -5.88
C VAL A 34 21.54 4.32 -6.83
N TYR A 35 20.88 3.63 -7.75
CA TYR A 35 21.55 2.77 -8.74
C TYR A 35 22.39 3.59 -9.73
N GLU A 36 21.93 4.78 -10.12
CA GLU A 36 22.71 5.72 -10.92
C GLU A 36 24.00 6.16 -10.20
N ILE A 37 23.94 6.39 -8.89
CA ILE A 37 25.11 6.77 -8.08
C ILE A 37 26.10 5.61 -7.93
N ILE A 38 25.62 4.37 -7.77
CA ILE A 38 26.48 3.20 -7.55
C ILE A 38 27.19 2.79 -8.85
N ASP A 39 26.50 2.87 -9.99
CA ASP A 39 27.08 2.54 -11.29
C ASP A 39 26.85 3.66 -12.32
N PRO A 40 27.63 4.75 -12.22
CA PRO A 40 27.51 5.90 -13.12
C PRO A 40 27.85 5.57 -14.57
N SER A 41 28.52 4.43 -14.83
CA SER A 41 28.84 3.98 -16.18
C SER A 41 27.61 3.59 -17.00
N SER A 42 26.49 3.29 -16.32
CA SER A 42 25.23 2.91 -16.95
C SER A 42 24.51 4.09 -17.63
N SER A 43 24.91 5.35 -17.37
CA SER A 43 24.34 6.58 -17.94
C SER A 43 22.80 6.66 -17.86
N THR A 44 22.23 6.02 -16.85
CA THR A 44 20.78 5.95 -16.65
C THR A 44 20.34 7.18 -15.88
N THR A 45 19.92 8.22 -16.58
CA THR A 45 19.36 9.42 -15.95
C THR A 45 17.85 9.28 -15.76
N LEU A 46 17.33 9.86 -14.68
CA LEU A 46 15.89 9.97 -14.48
C LEU A 46 15.32 11.04 -15.42
N ASP A 47 14.94 10.63 -16.63
CA ASP A 47 14.27 11.51 -17.58
C ASP A 47 12.78 11.71 -17.24
N LEU A 48 12.18 12.72 -17.85
CA LEU A 48 10.76 13.03 -17.67
C LEU A 48 9.86 11.86 -18.09
N TRP A 49 10.27 11.10 -19.11
CA TRP A 49 9.52 9.96 -19.60
C TRP A 49 9.50 8.80 -18.61
N THR A 50 10.66 8.40 -18.06
CA THR A 50 10.75 7.38 -17.01
C THR A 50 10.00 7.82 -15.76
N SER A 51 10.10 9.11 -15.39
CA SER A 51 9.34 9.67 -14.27
C SER A 51 7.82 9.52 -14.45
N MET A 52 7.30 9.75 -15.66
CA MET A 52 5.89 9.53 -15.97
C MET A 52 5.51 8.05 -15.90
N GLN A 53 6.35 7.14 -16.39
CA GLN A 53 6.11 5.70 -16.30
C GLN A 53 6.07 5.22 -14.85
N ILE A 54 7.01 5.67 -14.02
CA ILE A 54 7.04 5.38 -12.58
C ILE A 54 5.76 5.90 -11.92
N LEU A 55 5.36 7.14 -12.23
CA LEU A 55 4.12 7.72 -11.69
C LEU A 55 2.90 6.87 -12.06
N ILE A 56 2.77 6.43 -13.31
CA ILE A 56 1.68 5.57 -13.77
C ILE A 56 1.70 4.22 -13.04
N ALA A 57 2.87 3.58 -12.93
CA ALA A 57 3.02 2.32 -12.20
C ALA A 57 2.55 2.47 -10.74
N CYS A 58 3.00 3.52 -10.05
CA CYS A 58 2.63 3.78 -8.66
C CYS A 58 1.13 4.10 -8.50
N LEU A 59 0.52 4.81 -9.46
CA LEU A 59 -0.92 5.04 -9.47
C LEU A 59 -1.69 3.72 -9.63
N LEU A 60 -1.27 2.82 -10.53
CA LEU A 60 -1.91 1.52 -10.71
C LEU A 60 -1.78 0.63 -9.45
N ILE A 61 -0.65 0.70 -8.76
CA ILE A 61 -0.46 0.04 -7.45
C ILE A 61 -1.41 0.64 -6.41
N GLY A 62 -1.51 1.97 -6.35
CA GLY A 62 -2.41 2.68 -5.44
C GLY A 62 -3.88 2.34 -5.68
N PHE A 63 -4.33 2.34 -6.95
CA PHE A 63 -5.68 1.91 -7.32
C PHE A 63 -5.92 0.43 -6.94
N GLY A 64 -4.94 -0.43 -7.18
CA GLY A 64 -4.98 -1.81 -6.72
C GLY A 64 -5.20 -1.90 -5.21
N GLN A 65 -4.53 -1.05 -4.42
CA GLN A 65 -4.73 -1.01 -2.97
C GLN A 65 -6.16 -0.61 -2.61
N GLY A 66 -6.64 0.51 -3.15
CA GLY A 66 -7.98 0.99 -2.85
C GLY A 66 -9.08 -0.01 -3.22
N LEU A 67 -8.91 -0.74 -4.33
CA LEU A 67 -9.89 -1.71 -4.84
C LEU A 67 -9.82 -3.06 -4.12
N ILE A 68 -8.62 -3.57 -3.82
CA ILE A 68 -8.43 -4.90 -3.22
C ILE A 68 -8.52 -4.85 -1.70
N LEU A 69 -7.92 -3.81 -1.08
CA LEU A 69 -7.90 -3.57 0.37
C LEU A 69 -9.02 -2.59 0.76
N THR A 70 -10.26 -2.94 0.46
CA THR A 70 -11.41 -2.14 0.93
C THR A 70 -11.47 -2.16 2.46
N ARG A 71 -11.82 -1.03 3.08
CA ARG A 71 -11.88 -0.84 4.55
C ARG A 71 -12.76 -1.84 5.30
N ASN A 72 -13.76 -2.43 4.65
CA ASN A 72 -14.66 -3.39 5.28
C ASN A 72 -14.13 -4.82 5.04
N GLY A 73 -13.41 -5.36 6.03
CA GLY A 73 -12.94 -6.75 6.02
C GLY A 73 -11.53 -6.91 5.44
N LEU A 74 -10.53 -6.53 6.24
CA LEU A 74 -9.14 -6.89 6.01
C LEU A 74 -9.00 -8.41 6.15
N SER A 75 -8.62 -9.07 5.05
CA SER A 75 -8.34 -10.51 5.02
C SER A 75 -6.92 -10.71 4.51
N VAL A 76 -6.20 -11.69 5.08
CA VAL A 76 -4.84 -12.06 4.65
C VAL A 76 -4.80 -12.36 3.15
N LEU A 77 -5.85 -12.98 2.61
CA LEU A 77 -5.96 -13.27 1.18
C LEU A 77 -5.96 -11.98 0.33
N ARG A 78 -6.62 -10.91 0.79
CA ARG A 78 -6.67 -9.64 0.07
C ARG A 78 -5.33 -8.91 0.10
N ILE A 79 -4.62 -8.97 1.23
CA ILE A 79 -3.26 -8.44 1.33
C ILE A 79 -2.34 -9.19 0.37
N PHE A 80 -2.43 -10.52 0.35
CA PHE A 80 -1.66 -11.35 -0.58
C PHE A 80 -1.99 -11.01 -2.04
N LEU A 81 -3.27 -10.93 -2.42
CA LEU A 81 -3.69 -10.54 -3.77
C LEU A 81 -3.18 -9.15 -4.16
N TRP A 82 -3.24 -8.19 -3.25
CA TRP A 82 -2.69 -6.86 -3.48
C TRP A 82 -1.16 -6.86 -3.61
N GLY A 83 -0.47 -7.68 -2.82
CA GLY A 83 0.98 -7.86 -2.93
C GLY A 83 1.38 -8.44 -4.29
N VAL A 84 0.67 -9.49 -4.74
CA VAL A 84 0.85 -10.08 -6.07
C VAL A 84 0.57 -9.06 -7.16
N TRP A 85 -0.52 -8.29 -7.05
CA TRP A 85 -0.83 -7.19 -7.97
C TRP A 85 0.29 -6.16 -8.04
N SER A 86 0.81 -5.73 -6.89
CA SER A 86 1.85 -4.71 -6.79
C SER A 86 3.17 -5.20 -7.41
N LEU A 87 3.56 -6.45 -7.14
CA LEU A 87 4.72 -7.07 -7.77
C LEU A 87 4.52 -7.23 -9.28
N PHE A 88 3.34 -7.66 -9.71
CA PHE A 88 3.03 -7.81 -11.13
C PHE A 88 3.17 -6.48 -11.89
N ILE A 89 2.62 -5.37 -11.36
CA ILE A 89 2.77 -4.04 -11.96
C ILE A 89 4.24 -3.61 -11.96
N THR A 90 4.94 -3.82 -10.84
CA THR A 90 6.36 -3.44 -10.70
C THR A 90 7.23 -4.14 -11.75
N ILE A 91 7.10 -5.47 -11.88
CA ILE A 91 7.86 -6.27 -12.84
C ILE A 91 7.46 -5.90 -14.26
N SER A 92 6.16 -5.78 -14.56
CA SER A 92 5.67 -5.48 -15.90
C SER A 92 6.18 -4.13 -16.41
N PHE A 93 6.18 -3.10 -15.56
CA PHE A 93 6.72 -1.79 -15.93
C PHE A 93 8.25 -1.80 -15.99
N SER A 94 8.90 -2.40 -15.00
CA SER A 94 10.36 -2.43 -14.95
C SER A 94 10.97 -3.18 -16.15
N GLU A 95 10.44 -4.35 -16.49
CA GLU A 95 10.88 -5.12 -17.66
C GLU A 95 10.34 -4.54 -18.97
N GLY A 96 9.07 -4.14 -19.01
CA GLY A 96 8.41 -3.65 -20.22
C GLY A 96 8.96 -2.31 -20.73
N PHE A 97 9.44 -1.45 -19.82
CA PHE A 97 10.11 -0.20 -20.15
C PHE A 97 11.63 -0.26 -19.98
N HIS A 98 12.18 -1.44 -19.68
CA HIS A 98 13.62 -1.68 -19.61
C HIS A 98 14.36 -0.78 -18.60
N TRP A 99 13.73 -0.43 -17.47
CA TRP A 99 14.27 0.50 -16.46
C TRP A 99 15.67 0.13 -15.99
N PHE A 100 15.97 -1.17 -15.90
CA PHE A 100 17.25 -1.67 -15.41
C PHE A 100 18.06 -2.45 -16.45
N ASN A 101 17.70 -2.39 -17.74
CA ASN A 101 18.31 -3.24 -18.77
C ASN A 101 19.79 -2.91 -19.03
N ARG A 102 20.25 -1.72 -18.62
CA ARG A 102 21.67 -1.33 -18.66
C ARG A 102 22.48 -1.83 -17.47
N TYR A 103 21.82 -2.26 -16.40
CA TYR A 103 22.46 -2.79 -15.20
C TYR A 103 22.50 -4.32 -15.22
N PRO A 104 23.41 -4.95 -14.47
CA PRO A 104 23.35 -6.38 -14.21
C PRO A 104 21.99 -6.78 -13.62
N ARG A 105 21.45 -7.95 -14.02
CA ARG A 105 20.12 -8.44 -13.57
C ARG A 105 19.91 -8.47 -12.06
N TRP A 106 20.99 -8.53 -11.27
CA TRP A 106 20.92 -8.48 -9.80
C TRP A 106 20.32 -7.17 -9.26
N TYR A 107 20.43 -6.04 -9.99
CA TYR A 107 19.79 -4.78 -9.62
C TYR A 107 18.26 -4.90 -9.66
N SER A 108 17.69 -5.40 -10.75
CA SER A 108 16.25 -5.67 -10.86
C SER A 108 15.78 -6.63 -9.77
N LEU A 109 16.53 -7.72 -9.52
CA LEU A 109 16.19 -8.68 -8.48
C LEU A 109 16.20 -8.07 -7.08
N THR A 110 17.17 -7.20 -6.79
CA THR A 110 17.25 -6.49 -5.51
C THR A 110 16.08 -5.54 -5.35
N PHE A 111 15.74 -4.80 -6.39
CA PHE A 111 14.58 -3.91 -6.41
C PHE A 111 13.27 -4.69 -6.16
N TYR A 112 13.03 -5.80 -6.88
CA TYR A 112 11.86 -6.64 -6.68
C TYR A 112 11.82 -7.25 -5.27
N GLY A 113 12.98 -7.67 -4.75
CA GLY A 113 13.12 -8.19 -3.39
C GLY A 113 12.72 -7.16 -2.34
N ILE A 114 13.12 -5.90 -2.50
CA ILE A 114 12.76 -4.83 -1.57
C ILE A 114 11.26 -4.52 -1.63
N ILE A 115 10.66 -4.53 -2.82
CA ILE A 115 9.19 -4.39 -2.96
C ILE A 115 8.46 -5.59 -2.34
N ALA A 116 8.98 -6.81 -2.47
CA ALA A 116 8.40 -7.98 -1.80
C ALA A 116 8.49 -7.86 -0.27
N ILE A 117 9.62 -7.38 0.26
CA ILE A 117 9.80 -7.15 1.70
C ILE A 117 8.88 -6.03 2.21
N SER A 118 8.68 -4.96 1.44
CA SER A 118 7.78 -3.87 1.86
C SER A 118 6.33 -4.35 2.00
N ILE A 119 5.90 -5.29 1.17
CA ILE A 119 4.58 -5.95 1.31
C ILE A 119 4.48 -6.71 2.64
N LEU A 120 5.54 -7.36 3.11
CA LEU A 120 5.56 -8.04 4.41
C LEU A 120 5.42 -7.03 5.57
N PHE A 121 6.09 -5.89 5.49
CA PHE A 121 5.93 -4.82 6.48
C PHE A 121 4.51 -4.27 6.49
N ILE A 122 3.90 -4.05 5.33
CA ILE A 122 2.50 -3.61 5.23
C ILE A 122 1.56 -4.66 5.83
N TRP A 123 1.78 -5.94 5.54
CA TRP A 123 1.02 -7.02 6.16
C TRP A 123 1.09 -6.98 7.68
N LEU A 124 2.29 -6.81 8.24
CA LEU A 124 2.52 -6.77 9.69
C LEU A 124 1.88 -5.53 10.34
N VAL A 125 1.97 -4.37 9.70
CA VAL A 125 1.29 -3.12 10.14
C VAL A 125 -0.23 -3.31 10.14
N LEU A 126 -0.78 -3.96 9.12
CA LEU A 126 -2.21 -4.23 9.05
C LEU A 126 -2.67 -5.23 10.12
N ASP A 127 -1.88 -6.26 10.40
CA ASP A 127 -2.18 -7.22 11.46
C ASP A 127 -2.23 -6.55 12.84
N TRP A 128 -1.23 -5.72 13.16
CA TRP A 128 -1.21 -4.93 14.39
C TRP A 128 -2.41 -3.98 14.50
N ARG A 129 -2.80 -3.35 13.38
CA ARG A 129 -3.97 -2.46 13.36
C ARG A 129 -5.26 -3.23 13.65
N LEU A 130 -5.40 -4.42 13.06
CA LEU A 130 -6.57 -5.27 13.25
C LEU A 130 -6.70 -5.79 14.69
N GLN A 131 -5.59 -6.18 15.30
CA GLN A 131 -5.55 -6.57 16.71
C GLN A 131 -5.97 -5.41 17.62
N ARG A 132 -5.47 -4.20 17.36
CA ARG A 132 -5.82 -3.01 18.14
C ARG A 132 -7.31 -2.64 18.03
N GLU A 133 -7.86 -2.64 16.82
CA GLU A 133 -9.30 -2.39 16.62
C GLU A 133 -10.16 -3.44 17.34
N THR A 134 -9.73 -4.70 17.35
CA THR A 134 -10.43 -5.78 18.07
C THR A 134 -10.41 -5.56 19.58
N GLN A 135 -9.28 -5.10 20.14
CA GLN A 135 -9.17 -4.76 21.57
C GLN A 135 -10.08 -3.58 21.93
N GLU A 136 -10.04 -2.50 21.15
CA GLU A 136 -10.87 -1.31 21.37
C GLU A 136 -12.37 -1.66 21.30
N LEU A 137 -12.77 -2.54 20.37
CA LEU A 137 -14.14 -3.01 20.26
C LEU A 137 -14.56 -3.84 21.48
N ASN A 138 -13.71 -4.75 21.95
CA ASN A 138 -13.96 -5.58 23.12
C ASN A 138 -14.07 -4.75 24.40
N ASP A 139 -13.20 -3.75 24.58
CA ASP A 139 -13.24 -2.84 25.71
C ASP A 139 -14.51 -2.00 25.73
N ALA A 140 -14.93 -1.46 24.57
CA ALA A 140 -16.20 -0.77 24.44
C ALA A 140 -17.38 -1.68 24.79
N LEU A 141 -17.39 -2.93 24.31
CA LEU A 141 -18.45 -3.90 24.56
C LEU A 141 -18.53 -4.31 26.05
N ASN A 142 -17.38 -4.48 26.69
CA ASN A 142 -17.28 -4.74 28.13
C ASN A 142 -17.77 -3.56 28.96
N LYS A 143 -17.46 -2.32 28.55
CA LYS A 143 -17.97 -1.10 29.18
C LYS A 143 -19.49 -1.00 29.08
N PHE A 144 -20.07 -1.28 27.92
CA PHE A 144 -21.54 -1.32 27.76
C PHE A 144 -22.20 -2.42 28.61
N LYS A 145 -21.63 -3.63 28.66
CA LYS A 145 -22.13 -4.72 29.51
C LYS A 145 -22.03 -4.37 31.01
N GLY A 146 -20.94 -3.72 31.43
CA GLY A 146 -20.76 -3.25 32.80
C GLY A 146 -21.75 -2.16 33.21
N SER A 147 -21.94 -1.15 32.36
CA SER A 147 -22.95 -0.10 32.58
C SER A 147 -24.38 -0.63 32.59
N SER A 148 -24.72 -1.59 31.71
CA SER A 148 -26.05 -2.23 31.69
C SER A 148 -26.32 -3.03 32.97
N LYS A 149 -25.34 -3.80 33.47
CA LYS A 149 -25.46 -4.52 34.75
C LYS A 149 -25.61 -3.58 35.95
N GLY A 150 -24.93 -2.44 35.96
CA GLY A 150 -25.11 -1.42 37.01
C GLY A 150 -26.49 -0.76 36.99
N PHE A 151 -27.07 -0.57 35.81
CA PHE A 151 -28.41 0.02 35.64
C PHE A 151 -29.52 -0.91 36.17
N TYR A 152 -29.39 -2.23 35.98
CA TYR A 152 -30.34 -3.20 36.54
C TYR A 152 -30.23 -3.38 38.05
N LYS A 153 -29.05 -3.13 38.64
CA LYS A 153 -28.81 -3.31 40.09
C LYS A 153 -29.22 -2.12 40.95
N ASN A 154 -29.30 -0.92 40.37
CA ASN A 154 -29.77 0.30 41.06
C ASN A 154 -31.30 0.52 40.96
N ASN A 155 -32.00 -0.28 40.15
CA ASN A 155 -33.46 -0.24 39.99
C ASN A 155 -34.17 -1.47 40.59
N SER A 156 -33.46 -2.25 41.41
CA SER A 156 -33.98 -3.37 42.22
C SER A 156 -33.80 -3.06 43.70
#